data_AF-A0A976CER7-F1
#
_entry.id   AF-A0A976CER7-F1
#
_cell.length_a   1.000
_cell.length_b   1.000
_cell.length_c   1.000
_cell.angle_alpha   90.00
_cell.angle_beta   90.00
_cell.angle_gamma   90.00
#
_symmetry.space_group_name_H-M   'P 1'
#
loop_
_entity.id
_entity.type
_entity.pdbx_description
1 polymer ?
#
loop_
_entity_poly.entity_id
_entity_poly.type
_entity_poly.pdbx_seq_one_letter_code
_entity_poly.pdbx_strand_id
1 'polypeptide(L)' 'MFSFKQSLNQLRDKIFQNIHSNNLIYNTCWEDPRCDREMLQFKNDSKVVMITSAGCNALDYLLDSPA' A
#
# COMPACT_ATOMS: atom_id res chain seq x y z
N MET A 1 9.93 4.16 -39.60
CA MET A 1 10.40 3.93 -38.21
C MET A 1 9.43 4.46 -37.13
N PHE A 2 8.82 5.64 -37.31
CA PHE A 2 7.86 6.23 -36.35
C PHE A 2 6.51 5.48 -36.25
N SER A 3 5.89 5.15 -37.38
CA SER A 3 4.58 4.46 -37.44
C SER A 3 4.59 3.05 -36.84
N PHE A 4 5.70 2.32 -37.02
CA PHE A 4 5.86 0.98 -36.44
C PHE A 4 5.90 0.99 -34.90
N LYS A 5 6.61 1.96 -34.30
CA LYS A 5 6.60 2.15 -32.85
C LYS A 5 5.22 2.52 -32.32
N GLN A 6 4.46 3.32 -33.07
CA GLN A 6 3.11 3.72 -32.69
C GLN A 6 2.13 2.53 -32.72
N SER A 7 2.24 1.66 -33.73
CA SER A 7 1.47 0.41 -33.81
C SER A 7 1.78 -0.54 -32.64
N LEU A 8 3.05 -0.68 -32.27
CA LEU A 8 3.46 -1.49 -31.11
C LEU A 8 2.89 -0.94 -29.79
N ASN A 9 2.91 0.37 -29.60
CA ASN A 9 2.33 1.00 -28.41
C ASN A 9 0.82 0.78 -28.35
N GLN A 10 0.10 0.90 -29.48
CA GLN A 10 -1.34 0.64 -29.54
C GLN A 10 -1.69 -0.82 -29.22
N LEU A 11 -0.86 -1.77 -29.68
CA LEU A 11 -1.03 -3.18 -29.36
C LEU A 11 -0.81 -3.44 -27.86
N ARG A 12 0.27 -2.89 -27.28
CA ARG A 12 0.55 -2.94 -25.84
C ARG A 12 -0.62 -2.40 -25.03
N ASP A 13 -1.14 -1.23 -25.41
CA ASP A 13 -2.21 -0.56 -24.68
C ASP A 13 -3.52 -1.34 -24.75
N LYS A 14 -3.85 -1.95 -25.90
CA LYS A 14 -5.01 -2.85 -26.04
C LYS A 14 -4.89 -4.11 -25.18
N ILE A 15 -3.71 -4.71 -25.13
CA ILE A 15 -3.45 -5.89 -24.28
C ILE A 15 -3.56 -5.50 -22.81
N PHE A 16 -2.97 -4.37 -22.40
CA PHE A 16 -3.04 -3.85 -21.05
C PHE A 16 -4.50 -3.60 -20.62
N GLN A 17 -5.28 -2.91 -21.46
CA GLN A 17 -6.69 -2.67 -21.22
C GLN A 17 -7.49 -3.97 -21.09
N ASN A 18 -7.29 -4.95 -21.97
CA ASN A 18 -8.03 -6.21 -21.91
C ASN A 18 -7.73 -7.05 -20.66
N ILE A 19 -6.52 -6.95 -20.10
CA ILE A 19 -6.12 -7.63 -18.87
C ILE A 19 -6.64 -6.87 -17.63
N HIS A 20 -6.63 -5.53 -17.66
CA HIS A 20 -6.94 -4.70 -16.51
C HIS A 20 -8.42 -4.31 -16.40
N SER A 21 -9.19 -4.35 -17.50
CA SER A 21 -10.59 -3.89 -17.53
C SER A 21 -11.55 -4.73 -16.69
N ASN A 22 -11.21 -5.98 -16.39
CA ASN A 22 -12.04 -6.90 -15.61
C ASN A 22 -11.47 -7.23 -14.23
N ASN A 23 -10.38 -6.58 -13.82
CA ASN A 23 -9.70 -6.86 -12.55
C ASN A 23 -9.60 -5.59 -11.72
N LEU A 24 -10.12 -5.62 -10.50
CA LEU A 24 -9.85 -4.59 -9.51
C LEU A 24 -8.41 -4.80 -9.00
N ILE A 25 -7.49 -3.97 -9.47
CA ILE A 25 -6.15 -3.91 -8.88
C ILE A 25 -6.26 -3.14 -7.58
N TYR A 26 -6.51 -3.87 -6.50
CA TYR A 26 -6.41 -3.31 -5.17
C TYR A 26 -4.94 -3.34 -4.77
N ASN A 27 -4.30 -2.17 -4.77
CA ASN A 27 -3.01 -2.01 -4.13
C ASN A 27 -3.18 -2.27 -2.63
N THR A 28 -2.86 -3.47 -2.18
CA THR A 28 -2.64 -3.74 -0.76
C THR A 28 -1.28 -3.17 -0.38
N CYS A 29 -1.21 -1.86 -0.12
CA CYS A 29 -0.13 -1.30 0.67
C CYS A 29 -0.36 -1.77 2.11
N TRP A 30 0.30 -2.85 2.49
CA TRP A 30 0.36 -3.26 3.89
C TRP A 30 1.73 -2.86 4.45
N GLU A 31 1.70 -2.02 5.47
CA GLU A 31 2.86 -1.70 6.28
C GLU A 31 3.06 -2.84 7.28
N ASP A 32 4.29 -3.35 7.38
CA ASP A 32 4.61 -4.43 8.32
C ASP A 32 4.77 -3.85 9.73
N PRO A 33 3.85 -4.14 10.67
CA PRO A 33 3.91 -3.55 11.99
C PRO A 33 5.15 -3.94 12.79
N ARG A 34 5.85 -5.02 12.39
CA ARG A 34 7.12 -5.41 13.04
C ARG A 34 8.19 -4.37 12.80
N CYS A 35 8.27 -3.83 11.59
CA CYS A 35 9.20 -2.75 11.25
C CYS A 35 8.92 -1.51 12.10
N ASP A 36 7.64 -1.17 12.29
CA ASP A 36 7.23 -0.03 13.11
C ASP A 36 7.59 -0.23 14.58
N ARG A 37 7.40 -1.42 15.14
CA ARG A 37 7.78 -1.73 16.53
C ARG A 37 9.29 -1.65 16.75
N GLU A 38 10.08 -2.18 15.82
CA GLU A 38 11.54 -2.10 15.88
C GLU A 38 12.03 -0.64 15.83
N MET A 39 11.40 0.18 15.00
CA MET A 39 11.78 1.57 14.79
C MET A 39 11.31 2.50 15.93
N LEU A 40 10.06 2.35 16.36
CA LEU A 40 9.39 3.29 17.28
C LEU A 40 9.53 2.89 18.75
N GLN A 41 9.75 1.60 19.03
CA GLN A 41 10.02 1.07 20.37
C GLN A 41 8.98 1.52 21.42
N PHE A 42 7.71 1.28 21.16
CA PHE A 42 6.62 1.67 22.06
C PHE A 42 6.81 1.12 23.48
N LYS A 43 6.43 1.96 24.46
CA LYS A 43 6.47 1.65 25.89
C LYS A 43 5.13 1.99 26.52
N ASN A 44 4.87 1.46 27.71
CA ASN A 44 3.61 1.68 28.43
C ASN A 44 3.31 3.15 28.77
N ASP A 45 4.31 4.04 28.74
CA ASP A 45 4.15 5.48 28.97
C ASP A 45 4.10 6.30 27.66
N SER A 46 4.18 5.64 26.51
CA SER A 46 4.15 6.28 25.19
C SER A 46 2.74 6.77 24.87
N LYS A 47 2.60 8.01 24.41
CA LYS A 47 1.34 8.54 23.89
C LYS A 47 1.37 8.53 22.37
N VAL A 48 0.47 7.77 21.75
CA VAL A 48 0.47 7.55 20.30
C VAL A 48 -0.65 8.37 19.65
N VAL A 49 -0.29 9.16 18.63
CA VAL A 49 -1.24 9.88 17.77
C VAL A 49 -0.96 9.46 16.34
N MET A 50 -2.01 9.11 15.59
CA MET A 50 -1.87 8.65 14.22
C MET A 50 -2.80 9.37 13.24
N ILE A 51 -2.27 9.64 12.05
CA ILE A 51 -3.05 9.99 10.87
C ILE A 51 -3.13 8.72 10.02
N THR A 52 -4.32 8.15 9.91
CA THR A 52 -4.52 6.84 9.28
C THR A 52 -5.85 6.83 8.53
N SER A 53 -5.93 6.05 7.46
CA SER A 53 -7.14 5.92 6.64
C SER A 53 -8.16 5.00 7.31
N ALA A 54 -7.78 3.74 7.55
CA ALA A 54 -8.63 2.71 8.14
C ALA A 54 -8.36 2.45 9.62
N GLY A 55 -7.20 2.88 10.15
CA GLY A 55 -6.86 2.73 11.56
C GLY A 55 -6.39 1.34 12.01
N CYS A 56 -6.14 0.42 11.08
CA CYS A 56 -5.63 -0.91 11.43
C CYS A 56 -4.29 -0.86 12.18
N ASN A 57 -3.35 0.02 11.80
CA ASN A 57 -2.09 0.17 12.55
C ASN A 57 -2.33 0.68 13.99
N ALA A 58 -3.38 1.49 14.23
CA ALA A 58 -3.65 2.02 15.57
C ALA A 58 -4.10 0.89 16.49
N LEU A 59 -4.97 0.02 16.00
CA LEU A 59 -5.37 -1.19 16.72
C LEU A 59 -4.20 -2.13 16.95
N ASP A 60 -3.31 -2.27 15.96
CA ASP A 60 -2.13 -3.13 16.06
C ASP A 60 -1.11 -2.62 17.10
N TYR A 61 -0.90 -1.29 17.18
CA TYR A 61 -0.03 -0.67 18.20
C TYR A 61 -0.64 -0.68 19.60
N LEU A 62 -1.97 -0.68 19.72
CA LEU A 62 -2.63 -0.84 21.02
C LEU A 62 -2.28 -2.18 21.69
N LEU A 63 -1.87 -3.20 20.92
CA LEU A 63 -1.39 -4.46 21.47
C LEU A 63 -0.08 -4.31 22.28
N ASP A 64 0.69 -3.23 22.06
CA ASP A 64 1.88 -2.89 22.85
C ASP A 64 1.53 -2.16 24.17
N SER A 65 0.24 -1.95 24.46
CA SER A 65 -0.26 -1.25 25.66
C SER A 65 0.37 0.14 25.91
N PRO A 66 0.44 1.03 24.90
CA PRO A 66 0.80 2.43 25.12
C PRO A 66 -0.24 3.16 26.00
N ALA A 67 0.14 4.33 26.55
CA ALA A 67 -0.63 5.14 27.49
C ALA A 67 -1.87 5.81 26.89
#